data_AF-A0A9E0XXX6-F1
#
_entry.id   AF-A0A9E0XXX6-F1
#
_cell.length_a   1.000
_cell.length_b   1.000
_cell.length_c   1.000
_cell.angle_alpha   90.00
_cell.angle_beta   90.00
_cell.angle_gamma   90.00
#
_symmetry.space_group_name_H-M   'P 1'
#
loop_
_entity.id
_entity.type
_entity.pdbx_description
1 polymer ?
#
loop_
_entity_poly.entity_id
_entity_poly.type
_entity_poly.pdbx_seq_one_letter_code
_entity_poly.pdbx_strand_id
1 'polypeptide(L)' 'MQKMYGPFYCSKNVWHWHKDCPDFPQGESPEAMVSTVFPETYELCPKCMAMNEKEVTTQISAVK' A
#
# COMPACT_ATOMS: atom_id res chain seq x y z
N MET A 1 -7.97 14.29 -14.60
CA MET A 1 -7.19 14.17 -13.34
C MET A 1 -6.57 12.78 -13.34
N GLN A 2 -5.23 12.68 -13.33
CA GLN A 2 -4.57 11.39 -13.14
C GLN A 2 -4.69 11.01 -11.66
N LYS A 3 -5.09 9.77 -11.37
CA LYS A 3 -5.10 9.25 -10.00
C LYS A 3 -3.64 9.04 -9.57
N MET A 4 -3.27 9.59 -8.43
CA MET A 4 -1.98 9.32 -7.79
C MET A 4 -2.21 8.34 -6.64
N TYR A 5 -1.31 7.37 -6.51
CA TYR A 5 -1.31 6.37 -5.46
C TYR A 5 -0.02 6.50 -4.64
N GLY A 6 -0.13 6.39 -3.32
CA GLY A 6 0.98 6.49 -2.39
C GLY A 6 0.69 7.42 -1.21
N PRO A 7 1.72 7.77 -0.41
CA PRO A 7 3.12 7.36 -0.56
C PRO A 7 3.32 5.86 -0.26
N PHE A 8 4.14 5.21 -1.08
CA PHE A 8 4.69 3.87 -0.83
C PHE A 8 6.07 4.00 -0.21
N TYR A 9 6.41 3.13 0.73
CA TYR A 9 7.68 3.14 1.45
C TYR A 9 8.43 1.82 1.23
N CYS A 10 9.67 1.88 0.75
CA CYS A 10 10.49 0.69 0.53
C CYS A 10 11.23 0.30 1.82
N SER A 11 11.16 -0.98 2.17
CA SER A 11 11.99 -1.60 3.19
C SER A 11 12.49 -2.94 2.68
N LYS A 12 13.80 -3.16 2.69
CA LYS A 12 14.43 -4.43 2.26
C LYS A 12 13.96 -4.90 0.87
N ASN A 13 13.88 -3.97 -0.09
CA ASN A 13 13.40 -4.21 -1.47
C ASN A 13 11.92 -4.62 -1.59
N VAL A 14 11.09 -4.29 -0.59
CA VAL A 14 9.64 -4.51 -0.60
C VAL A 14 8.94 -3.19 -0.30
N TRP A 15 7.91 -2.86 -1.08
CA TRP A 15 7.11 -1.66 -0.90
C TRP A 15 5.98 -1.87 0.11
N HIS A 16 5.74 -0.88 0.95
CA HIS A 16 4.69 -0.84 1.96
C HIS A 16 3.78 0.36 1.73
N TRP A 17 2.49 0.18 1.94
CA TRP A 17 1.50 1.25 1.76
C TRP A 17 0.75 1.58 3.05
N HIS A 18 0.27 0.56 3.75
CA HIS A 18 -0.44 0.74 5.02
C HIS A 18 0.54 0.91 6.18
N LYS A 19 0.47 2.06 6.87
CA LYS A 19 1.26 2.33 8.08
C LYS A 19 1.00 1.33 9.22
N ASP A 20 -0.20 0.74 9.23
CA ASP A 20 -0.62 -0.29 10.18
C ASP A 20 -0.10 -1.68 9.80
N CYS A 21 0.61 -1.82 8.68
CA CYS A 21 1.29 -3.07 8.36
C CYS A 21 2.31 -3.39 9.48
N PRO A 22 2.31 -4.60 10.05
CA PRO A 22 3.24 -4.94 11.13
C PRO A 22 4.70 -4.95 10.66
N ASP A 23 4.92 -5.08 9.35
CA ASP A 23 6.25 -5.01 8.73
C ASP A 23 6.54 -3.62 8.16
N PHE A 24 5.69 -2.63 8.42
CA PHE A 24 5.91 -1.28 7.94
C PHE A 24 7.24 -0.73 8.46
N PRO A 25 8.07 -0.10 7.62
CA PRO A 25 9.35 0.43 8.06
C PRO A 25 9.17 1.46 9.19
N GLN A 26 9.59 1.09 10.39
CA GLN A 26 9.71 1.97 11.56
C GLN A 26 11.19 2.31 11.75
N GLY A 27 11.63 3.44 11.21
CA GLY A 27 13.05 3.84 11.28
C GLY A 27 13.53 4.61 10.05
N GLU A 28 14.85 4.82 9.96
CA GLU A 28 15.54 5.73 9.03
C GLU A 28 14.90 5.77 7.63
N SER A 29 14.41 6.97 7.28
CA SER A 29 14.01 7.48 5.97
C SER A 29 13.86 6.41 4.87
N PRO A 30 12.81 5.55 4.92
CA PRO A 30 12.55 4.60 3.87
C PRO A 30 12.33 5.36 2.56
N GLU A 31 12.88 4.85 1.46
CA GLU A 31 12.65 5.40 0.13
C GLU A 31 11.14 5.51 -0.11
N ALA A 32 10.69 6.69 -0.49
CA ALA A 32 9.27 6.98 -0.67
C ALA A 32 8.96 7.26 -2.14
N MET A 33 7.92 6.61 -2.66
CA MET A 33 7.49 6.77 -4.04
C MET A 33 5.99 7.10 -4.09
N VAL A 34 5.62 7.98 -5.03
CA VAL A 34 4.24 8.20 -5.45
C VAL A 34 4.14 7.72 -6.89
N SER A 35 3.13 6.91 -7.19
CA SER A 35 2.93 6.34 -8.52
C SER A 35 1.62 6.82 -9.12
N THR A 36 1.57 7.00 -10.44
CA THR A 36 0.33 7.26 -11.18
C THR A 36 -0.40 5.97 -11.54
N VAL A 37 0.23 4.82 -11.32
CA VAL A 37 -0.30 3.47 -11.53
C VAL A 37 -0.34 2.75 -10.19
N PHE A 38 -1.46 2.14 -9.84
CA PHE A 38 -1.53 1.33 -8.63
C PHE A 38 -0.56 0.15 -8.81
N PRO A 39 0.36 -0.14 -7.87
CA PRO A 39 1.34 -1.18 -8.08
C PRO A 39 0.63 -2.54 -8.14
N GLU A 40 0.47 -3.09 -9.35
CA GLU A 40 -0.03 -4.44 -9.53
C GLU A 40 1.10 -5.44 -9.19
N THR A 41 1.19 -5.76 -7.89
CA THR A 41 1.26 -7.15 -7.39
C THR A 41 2.57 -7.95 -7.32
N TYR A 42 3.78 -7.44 -7.58
CA TYR A 42 5.01 -8.21 -7.24
C TYR A 42 6.00 -7.53 -6.30
N GLU A 43 5.92 -6.20 -6.14
CA GLU A 43 6.86 -5.49 -5.27
C GLU A 43 6.21 -4.99 -3.97
N LEU A 44 4.89 -5.14 -3.81
CA LEU A 44 4.16 -4.76 -2.59
C LEU A 44 4.22 -5.87 -1.54
N CYS A 45 4.36 -5.46 -0.29
CA CYS A 45 4.25 -6.33 0.87
C CYS A 45 2.93 -7.11 0.83
N PRO A 46 2.94 -8.46 0.92
CA PRO A 46 1.74 -9.30 0.88
C PRO A 46 0.69 -8.91 1.94
N LYS A 47 1.13 -8.44 3.10
CA LYS A 47 0.23 -7.96 4.16
C LYS A 47 -0.48 -6.67 3.77
N CYS A 48 0.24 -5.72 3.16
CA CYS A 48 -0.34 -4.50 2.62
C CYS A 48 -1.33 -4.82 1.47
N MET A 49 -1.00 -5.79 0.62
CA MET A 49 -1.88 -6.25 -0.45
C MET A 49 -3.21 -6.81 0.11
N ALA A 50 -3.12 -7.69 1.11
CA ALA A 50 -4.30 -8.26 1.78
C ALA A 50 -5.14 -7.20 2.52
N MET A 51 -4.51 -6.14 3.07
CA MET A 51 -5.22 -5.01 3.69
C MET A 51 -6.01 -4.21 2.65
N ASN A 52 -5.41 -3.93 1.49
CA ASN A 52 -6.08 -3.24 0.39
C ASN A 52 -7.29 -4.03 -0.14
N GLU A 53 -7.16 -5.35 -0.36
CA GLU A 53 -8.29 -6.18 -0.79
C GLU A 53 -9.46 -6.14 0.19
N LYS A 54 -9.18 -6.10 1.50
CA LYS A 54 -10.20 -5.97 2.54
C LYS A 54 -10.88 -4.60 2.52
N GLU A 55 -10.14 -3.51 2.32
CA GLU A 55 -10.72 -2.17 2.22
C GLU A 55 -11.64 -2.03 1.01
N VAL A 56 -11.23 -2.57 -0.15
CA VAL A 56 -12.06 -2.60 -1.36
C VAL A 56 -13.35 -3.40 -1.13
N THR A 57 -13.27 -4.52 -0.41
CA THR A 57 -14.45 -5.36 -0.12
C THR A 57 -15.40 -4.72 0.89
N THR A 58 -14.87 -3.92 1.83
CA THR A 58 -15.68 -3.28 2.88
C THR A 58 -16.51 -2.11 2.36
N GLN A 59 -16.04 -1.41 1.31
CA GLN A 59 -16.81 -0.31 0.69
C GLN A 59 -18.03 -0.80 -0.09
N ILE A 60 -18.10 -2.06 -0.50
CA ILE A 60 -19.25 -2.62 -1.23
C ILE A 60 -20.42 -2.95 -0.28
N SER A 61 -20.14 -3.15 1.01
CA SER A 61 -21.17 -3.53 2.00
C SER A 61 -21.83 -2.36 2.72
N ALA A 62 -21.33 -1.13 2.53
CA ALA A 62 -21.87 0.09 3.14
C ALA A 62 -22.94 0.81 2.28
N VAL A 63 -23.38 0.19 1.19
CA VAL A 63 -24.53 0.64 0.39
C VAL A 63 -25.65 -0.38 0.53
N LYS A 64 -26.33 -0.38 1.66
CA LYS A 64 -27.67 -0.95 1.83
C LYS A 64 -28.52 -0.04 2.68
#